data_AF-A0A023X3Y9-F1
#
_entry.id   AF-A0A023X3Y9-F1
#
_cell.length_a   1.000
_cell.length_b   1.000
_cell.length_c   1.000
_cell.angle_alpha   90.00
_cell.angle_beta   90.00
_cell.angle_gamma   90.00
#
_symmetry.space_group_name_H-M   'P 1'
#
loop_
_entity.id
_entity.type
_entity.pdbx_description
1 polymer ?
#
loop_
_entity_poly.entity_id
_entity_poly.type
_entity_poly.pdbx_seq_one_letter_code
_entity_poly.pdbx_strand_id
1 'polypeptide(L)' 'MEFLSQSGVDFVGKNIRNDLDAMQDMVRMGSQATPTTVIRDDEGETAIIGFDRRKLSELLDL' A
#
# COMPACT_ATOMS: atom_id res chain seq x y z
N MET A 1 -3.94 1.96 8.37
CA MET A 1 -5.07 1.61 7.49
C MET A 1 -5.98 0.70 8.30
N GLU A 2 -7.22 1.13 8.58
CA GLU A 2 -8.10 0.43 9.53
C GLU A 2 -8.39 -1.02 9.12
N PHE A 3 -8.63 -1.26 7.82
CA PHE A 3 -8.83 -2.60 7.26
C PHE A 3 -7.66 -3.55 7.56
N LEU A 4 -6.42 -3.15 7.24
CA LEU A 4 -5.23 -3.98 7.49
C LEU A 4 -5.01 -4.22 8.99
N SER A 5 -5.21 -3.18 9.82
CA SER A 5 -5.12 -3.31 11.29
C SER A 5 -6.15 -4.29 11.84
N GLN A 6 -7.39 -4.28 11.35
CA GLN A 6 -8.44 -5.22 11.77
C GLN A 6 -8.17 -6.65 11.30
N SER A 7 -7.54 -6.81 10.14
CA SER A 7 -7.16 -8.12 9.60
C SER A 7 -5.88 -8.70 10.21
N GLY A 8 -5.24 -8.02 11.17
CA GLY A 8 -4.00 -8.48 11.79
C GLY A 8 -2.79 -8.44 10.86
N VAL A 9 -2.86 -7.65 9.77
CA VAL A 9 -1.75 -7.48 8.83
C VAL A 9 -0.83 -6.36 9.34
N ASP A 10 0.44 -6.68 9.50
CA ASP A 10 1.48 -5.69 9.81
C ASP A 10 1.75 -4.81 8.59
N PHE A 11 1.80 -3.49 8.80
CA PHE A 11 2.14 -2.53 7.76
C PHE A 11 2.88 -1.32 8.32
N VAL A 12 3.64 -0.66 7.46
CA VAL A 12 4.27 0.64 7.76
C VAL A 12 3.47 1.75 7.10
N GLY A 13 2.87 2.61 7.92
CA GLY A 13 2.16 3.80 7.43
C GLY A 13 3.12 4.94 7.13
N LYS A 14 3.14 5.43 5.88
CA LYS A 14 3.86 6.65 5.47
C LYS A 14 2.88 7.77 5.12
N ASN A 15 3.15 9.00 5.59
CA ASN A 15 2.33 10.17 5.27
C ASN A 15 3.07 11.10 4.31
N ILE A 16 2.74 11.01 3.02
CA ILE A 16 3.39 11.76 1.93
C ILE A 16 3.24 13.29 2.04
N ARG A 17 2.33 13.80 2.90
CA ARG A 17 2.19 15.25 3.11
C ARG A 17 3.38 15.83 3.88
N ASN A 18 3.98 15.02 4.75
CA ASN A 18 5.05 15.45 5.66
C ASN A 18 6.35 14.66 5.43
N ASP A 19 6.36 13.69 4.52
CA ASP A 19 7.49 12.83 4.18
C ASP A 19 7.73 12.91 2.67
N LEU A 20 8.71 13.74 2.28
CA LEU A 20 9.05 13.98 0.88
C LEU A 20 9.64 12.73 0.22
N ASP A 21 10.38 11.91 0.97
CA ASP A 21 10.96 10.68 0.45
C ASP A 21 9.87 9.66 0.14
N ALA A 22 8.88 9.51 1.04
CA ALA A 22 7.69 8.70 0.78
C ALA A 22 6.91 9.16 -0.45
N MET A 23 6.81 10.48 -0.67
CA MET A 23 6.18 11.04 -1.87
C MET A 23 6.98 10.69 -3.14
N GLN A 24 8.31 10.84 -3.10
CA GLN A 24 9.16 10.48 -4.24
C GLN A 24 9.09 8.98 -4.54
N ASP A 25 9.11 8.12 -3.53
CA ASP A 25 8.95 6.68 -3.68
C ASP A 25 7.61 6.35 -4.34
N MET A 26 6.50 6.97 -3.88
CA MET A 26 5.18 6.78 -4.46
C MET A 26 5.17 7.11 -5.97
N VAL A 27 5.77 8.24 -6.35
CA VAL A 27 5.88 8.67 -7.75
C VAL A 27 6.76 7.72 -8.57
N ARG A 28 7.90 7.27 -8.02
CA ARG A 28 8.81 6.31 -8.70
C ARG A 28 8.14 4.96 -8.96
N MET A 29 7.26 4.53 -8.06
CA MET A 29 6.43 3.32 -8.23
C MET A 29 5.30 3.49 -9.25
N GLY A 30 5.21 4.65 -9.92
CA GLY A 30 4.17 4.95 -10.91
C GLY A 30 2.81 5.29 -10.30
N SER A 31 2.73 5.44 -8.98
CA SER A 31 1.49 5.84 -8.32
C SER A 31 1.30 7.34 -8.36
N GLN A 32 0.05 7.74 -8.62
CA GLN A 32 -0.36 9.14 -8.78
C GLN A 32 -1.40 9.58 -7.74
N ALA A 33 -1.82 8.68 -6.85
CA ALA A 33 -2.90 8.96 -5.91
C ALA A 33 -2.73 8.24 -4.57
N THR A 34 -3.37 8.79 -3.55
CA THR A 34 -3.46 8.19 -2.22
C THR A 34 -4.84 7.57 -1.97
N PRO A 35 -4.94 6.49 -1.19
CA PRO A 35 -3.83 5.72 -0.64
C PRO A 35 -3.11 4.89 -1.74
N THR A 36 -1.83 4.61 -1.54
CA THR A 36 -1.10 3.58 -2.30
C THR A 36 -0.68 2.50 -1.33
N THR A 37 -0.98 1.25 -1.64
CA THR A 37 -0.55 0.09 -0.85
C THR A 37 0.47 -0.68 -1.67
N VAL A 38 1.61 -0.99 -1.05
CA VAL A 38 2.66 -1.79 -1.66
C VAL A 38 2.72 -3.09 -0.89
N ILE A 39 2.47 -4.20 -1.58
CA ILE A 39 2.56 -5.56 -1.03
C ILE A 39 3.84 -6.17 -1.59
N ARG A 40 4.65 -6.77 -0.70
CA ARG A 40 5.85 -7.49 -1.06
C ARG A 40 5.70 -8.94 -0.62
N ASP A 41 5.85 -9.85 -1.56
CA ASP A 41 5.79 -11.29 -1.37
C ASP A 41 6.97 -11.97 -2.09
N ASP A 42 6.96 -13.29 -2.17
CA ASP A 42 8.00 -14.08 -2.84
C ASP A 42 8.00 -13.91 -4.38
N GLU A 43 6.89 -13.43 -4.96
CA GLU A 43 6.72 -13.20 -6.40
C GLU A 43 7.15 -11.78 -6.82
N GLY A 44 7.20 -10.84 -5.87
CA GLY A 44 7.81 -9.53 -6.03
C GLY A 44 7.08 -8.41 -5.30
N GLU A 45 7.04 -7.23 -5.92
CA GLU A 45 6.37 -6.04 -5.37
C GLU A 45 5.15 -5.70 -6.22
N THR A 46 3.97 -5.66 -5.59
CA THR A 46 2.71 -5.26 -6.22
C THR A 46 2.19 -3.97 -5.59
N ALA A 47 1.97 -2.95 -6.44
CA ALA A 47 1.37 -1.68 -6.02
C ALA A 47 -0.13 -1.63 -6.35
N ILE A 48 -0.93 -1.20 -5.37
CA ILE A 48 -2.37 -0.94 -5.49
C ILE A 48 -2.60 0.55 -5.27
N ILE A 49 -3.15 1.22 -6.28
CA ILE A 49 -3.49 2.64 -6.22
C ILE A 49 -4.96 2.77 -5.83
N GLY A 50 -5.24 3.57 -4.82
CA GLY A 50 -6.56 3.70 -4.21
C GLY A 50 -6.83 2.61 -3.16
N PHE A 51 -8.06 2.56 -2.67
CA PHE A 51 -8.53 1.53 -1.75
C PHE A 51 -9.44 0.55 -2.48
N ASP A 52 -8.94 -0.66 -2.74
CA ASP A 52 -9.73 -1.77 -3.29
C ASP A 52 -9.68 -2.94 -2.31
N ARG A 53 -10.75 -3.09 -1.53
CA ARG A 53 -10.86 -4.15 -0.53
C ARG A 53 -10.79 -5.55 -1.14
N ARG A 54 -11.41 -5.77 -2.32
CA ARG A 54 -11.40 -7.10 -2.95
C ARG A 54 -9.99 -7.48 -3.37
N LYS A 55 -9.30 -6.57 -4.06
CA LYS A 55 -7.92 -6.80 -4.50
C LYS A 55 -6.95 -6.98 -3.32
N LEU A 56 -7.13 -6.22 -2.25
CA LEU A 56 -6.35 -6.39 -1.02
C LEU A 56 -6.58 -7.76 -0.37
N SER A 57 -7.84 -8.21 -0.28
CA SER A 57 -8.18 -9.54 0.24
C SER A 57 -7.56 -10.65 -0.60
N GLU A 58 -7.67 -10.56 -1.93
CA GLU A 58 -7.09 -11.55 -2.85
C GLU A 58 -5.56 -11.65 -2.72
N LEU A 59 -4.86 -10.52 -2.63
CA LEU A 59 -3.39 -10.49 -2.56
C LEU A 59 -2.82 -10.79 -1.17
N LEU A 60 -3.62 -10.65 -0.12
CA LEU A 60 -3.20 -10.90 1.27
C LEU A 60 -3.80 -12.19 1.86
N ASP A 61 -4.57 -12.95 1.06
CA ASP A 61 -5.28 -14.17 1.47
C ASP A 61 -6.21 -13.94 2.70
N LEU A 62 -7.01 -12.86 2.66
CA LEU A 62 -7.92 -12.40 3.73
C LEU A 62 -9.41 -12.53 3.40
#